data_AF-A0AA42ED75-F1
#
_entry.id   AF-A0AA42ED75-F1
#
_cell.length_a   1.000
_cell.length_b   1.000
_cell.length_c   1.000
_cell.angle_alpha   90.00
_cell.angle_beta   90.00
_cell.angle_gamma   90.00
#
_symmetry.space_group_name_H-M   'P 1'
#
loop_
_entity.id
_entity.type
_entity.pdbx_description
1 polymer ?
#
loop_
_entity_poly.entity_id
_entity_poly.type
_entity_poly.pdbx_seq_one_letter_code
_entity_poly.pdbx_strand_id
1 'polypeptide(L)'
;MRLSPARERLLERLRGNGTGGPPAPAAESSRGPAPGWAPVWAPDPASRYAPFPLTDIQHAYWLGRSADLALGSVASHGYQEVVFRDLDVDRYEAAWNRLIRRHDMLRAVVRPDGLQQILPEVPHFPVPRDDFRMLSAEAAEAALQAAREVMSHRTYDPARWPAYEVRVALMPDGTTVIRVSADALFGDVYSAVVIRGELERLYDDPAAELPPLGVTFRDYVTWLKAQEEGPACAAARDHW
;
A
#
# COMPACT_ATOMS: atom_id res chain seq x y z
N MET A 1 31.37 2.79 -4.39
CA MET A 1 31.57 1.45 -3.78
C MET A 1 31.04 0.41 -4.75
N ARG A 2 31.86 -0.57 -5.19
CA ARG A 2 31.43 -1.60 -6.16
C ARG A 2 30.40 -2.55 -5.52
N LEU A 3 29.31 -2.81 -6.23
CA LEU A 3 28.24 -3.69 -5.77
C LEU A 3 28.70 -5.16 -5.83
N SER A 4 28.11 -6.03 -5.02
CA SER A 4 28.42 -7.46 -5.08
C SER A 4 27.92 -8.06 -6.41
N PRO A 5 28.62 -9.06 -6.98
CA PRO A 5 28.25 -9.67 -8.26
C PRO A 5 26.83 -10.26 -8.29
N ALA A 6 26.27 -10.63 -7.13
CA ALA A 6 24.89 -11.10 -7.00
C ALA A 6 23.86 -9.95 -7.14
N ARG A 7 24.21 -8.75 -6.66
CA ARG A 7 23.35 -7.56 -6.73
C ARG A 7 23.41 -6.91 -8.12
N GLU A 8 24.54 -7.00 -8.82
CA GLU A 8 24.65 -6.58 -10.22
C GLU A 8 23.82 -7.47 -11.15
N ARG A 9 23.85 -8.79 -10.97
CA ARG A 9 23.04 -9.73 -11.77
C ARG A 9 21.53 -9.57 -11.57
N LEU A 10 21.10 -9.22 -10.36
CA LEU A 10 19.68 -8.92 -10.09
C LEU A 10 19.26 -7.62 -10.76
N LEU A 11 20.12 -6.60 -10.77
CA LEU A 11 19.86 -5.32 -11.42
C LEU A 11 19.95 -5.40 -12.96
N GLU A 12 20.81 -6.24 -13.53
CA GLU A 12 20.83 -6.52 -14.97
C GLU A 12 19.55 -7.19 -15.45
N ARG A 13 19.00 -8.13 -14.67
CA ARG A 13 17.69 -8.75 -14.97
C ARG A 13 16.53 -7.76 -14.91
N LEU A 14 16.65 -6.71 -14.08
CA LEU A 14 15.65 -5.66 -13.95
C LEU A 14 15.83 -4.53 -14.98
N ARG A 15 17.05 -4.31 -15.51
CA ARG A 15 17.37 -3.33 -16.56
C ARG A 15 17.17 -3.87 -17.98
N GLY A 16 17.15 -5.19 -18.16
CA GLY A 16 17.04 -5.84 -19.47
C GLY A 16 15.65 -5.88 -20.11
N ASN A 17 14.63 -5.23 -19.53
CA ASN A 17 13.27 -5.25 -20.08
C ASN A 17 12.73 -3.85 -20.40
N GLY A 18 13.25 -3.31 -21.49
CA GLY A 18 12.75 -2.16 -22.25
C GLY A 18 13.83 -1.83 -23.29
N THR A 19 13.71 -2.07 -24.59
CA THR A 19 12.55 -2.00 -25.51
C THR A 19 12.86 -2.81 -26.78
N GLY A 20 11.88 -3.45 -27.42
CA GLY A 20 12.00 -3.86 -28.85
C GLY A 20 11.56 -5.26 -29.28
N GLY A 21 10.73 -5.98 -28.53
CA GLY A 21 10.03 -7.17 -29.05
C GLY A 21 8.70 -6.79 -29.69
N PRO A 22 8.19 -7.53 -30.71
CA PRO A 22 6.81 -7.35 -31.16
C PRO A 22 5.88 -7.42 -29.94
N PRO A 23 4.76 -6.65 -29.93
CA PRO A 23 3.86 -6.62 -28.79
C PRO A 23 3.57 -8.07 -28.38
N ALA A 24 3.80 -8.38 -27.11
CA ALA A 24 3.35 -9.64 -26.56
C ALA A 24 1.88 -9.79 -26.97
N PRO A 25 1.46 -10.93 -27.57
CA PRO A 25 0.07 -11.13 -27.91
C PRO A 25 -0.73 -10.78 -26.65
N ALA A 26 -1.75 -9.94 -26.82
CA ALA A 26 -2.64 -9.57 -25.73
C ALA A 26 -2.89 -10.85 -24.94
N ALA A 27 -2.46 -10.85 -23.67
CA ALA A 27 -2.83 -11.93 -22.79
C ALA A 27 -4.34 -11.79 -22.63
N GLU A 28 -5.07 -12.42 -23.55
CA GLU A 28 -6.43 -12.83 -23.32
C GLU A 28 -6.33 -13.72 -22.09
N SER A 29 -6.54 -13.09 -20.93
CA SER A 29 -7.03 -13.73 -19.73
C SER A 29 -8.43 -14.25 -20.05
N SER A 30 -8.53 -15.21 -20.96
CA SER A 30 -9.76 -15.90 -21.35
C SER A 30 -10.17 -16.95 -20.33
N ARG A 31 -9.43 -17.08 -19.21
CA ARG A 31 -10.02 -17.57 -17.97
C ARG A 31 -10.65 -16.40 -17.23
N GLY A 32 -11.77 -15.95 -17.79
CA GLY A 32 -12.79 -15.30 -16.99
C GLY A 32 -13.15 -16.18 -15.79
N PRO A 33 -13.89 -15.62 -14.83
CA PRO A 33 -14.24 -16.36 -13.65
C PRO A 33 -14.81 -17.76 -14.00
N ALA A 34 -14.29 -18.85 -13.40
CA ALA A 34 -14.91 -20.17 -13.49
C ALA A 34 -16.44 -20.00 -13.32
N PRO A 35 -17.26 -20.55 -14.24
CA PRO A 35 -18.69 -20.29 -14.26
C PRO A 35 -19.30 -20.59 -12.89
N GLY A 36 -19.84 -19.55 -12.24
CA GLY A 36 -20.43 -19.62 -10.89
C GLY A 36 -19.66 -18.93 -9.77
N TRP A 37 -18.43 -18.41 -9.96
CA TRP A 37 -17.73 -17.67 -8.88
C TRP A 37 -17.89 -16.16 -8.92
N ALA A 38 -18.71 -15.57 -9.79
CA ALA A 38 -18.99 -14.15 -9.67
C ALA A 38 -19.64 -13.90 -8.31
N PRO A 39 -18.94 -13.29 -7.33
CA PRO A 39 -19.55 -13.05 -6.04
C PRO A 39 -20.72 -12.11 -6.27
N VAL A 40 -21.91 -12.52 -5.84
CA VAL A 40 -23.05 -11.59 -5.74
C VAL A 40 -22.80 -10.74 -4.50
N TRP A 41 -21.87 -9.79 -4.61
CA TRP A 41 -21.69 -8.73 -3.64
C TRP A 41 -22.72 -7.63 -3.92
N ALA A 42 -23.49 -7.26 -2.90
CA ALA A 42 -24.35 -6.09 -2.96
C ALA A 42 -23.60 -4.94 -2.26
N PRO A 43 -23.28 -3.84 -2.97
CA PRO A 43 -22.74 -2.65 -2.32
C PRO A 43 -23.69 -2.16 -1.23
N ASP A 44 -23.16 -1.90 -0.03
CA ASP A 44 -23.92 -1.33 1.09
C ASP A 44 -23.38 0.07 1.45
N PRO A 45 -23.69 1.09 0.63
CA PRO A 45 -23.19 2.44 0.84
C PRO A 45 -23.68 3.06 2.15
N ALA A 46 -24.86 2.64 2.65
CA ALA A 46 -25.44 3.14 3.89
C ALA A 46 -24.60 2.78 5.12
N SER A 47 -23.92 1.63 5.08
CA SER A 47 -23.07 1.15 6.17
C SER A 47 -21.57 1.29 5.88
N ARG A 48 -21.16 2.07 4.86
CA ARG A 48 -19.75 2.24 4.44
C ARG A 48 -18.77 2.49 5.60
N TYR A 49 -19.19 3.25 6.61
CA TYR A 49 -18.36 3.61 7.77
C TYR A 49 -18.70 2.83 9.04
N ALA A 50 -19.62 1.87 8.96
CA ALA A 50 -19.92 0.98 10.07
C ALA A 50 -18.73 0.03 10.32
N PRO A 51 -18.43 -0.31 11.58
CA PRO A 51 -17.42 -1.31 11.90
C PRO A 51 -17.69 -2.64 11.21
N PHE A 52 -16.63 -3.35 10.84
CA PHE A 52 -16.71 -4.65 10.19
C PHE A 52 -15.55 -5.55 10.63
N PRO A 53 -15.67 -6.89 10.52
CA PRO A 53 -14.63 -7.81 10.96
C PRO A 53 -13.30 -7.59 10.23
N LEU A 54 -12.19 -7.98 10.85
CA LEU A 54 -10.94 -8.24 10.12
C LEU A 54 -11.07 -9.56 9.35
N THR A 55 -10.32 -9.69 8.25
CA THR A 55 -10.10 -11.01 7.64
C THR A 55 -9.19 -11.84 8.53
N ASP A 56 -9.16 -13.16 8.33
CA ASP A 56 -8.33 -14.05 9.16
C ASP A 56 -6.83 -13.69 9.06
N ILE A 57 -6.36 -13.28 7.88
CA ILE A 57 -4.99 -12.82 7.69
C ILE A 57 -4.73 -11.47 8.37
N GLN A 58 -5.69 -10.55 8.33
CA GLN A 58 -5.58 -9.28 9.07
C GLN A 58 -5.59 -9.52 10.59
N HIS A 59 -6.42 -10.45 11.09
CA HIS A 59 -6.40 -10.88 12.49
C HIS A 59 -5.05 -11.49 12.88
N ALA A 60 -4.47 -12.34 12.03
CA ALA A 60 -3.13 -12.90 12.27
C ALA A 60 -2.05 -11.80 12.36
N TYR A 61 -2.08 -10.80 11.46
CA TYR A 61 -1.17 -9.65 11.53
C TYR A 61 -1.42 -8.75 12.74
N TRP A 62 -2.67 -8.62 13.18
CA TRP A 62 -3.04 -7.83 14.36
C TRP A 62 -2.66 -8.52 15.67
N LEU A 63 -2.77 -9.84 15.75
CA LEU A 63 -2.34 -10.61 16.91
C LEU A 63 -0.81 -10.74 16.94
N GLY A 64 -0.20 -11.11 15.81
CA GLY A 64 1.24 -11.38 15.68
C GLY A 64 2.16 -10.19 16.00
N ARG A 65 1.65 -8.95 15.96
CA ARG A 65 2.39 -7.76 16.40
C ARG A 65 2.47 -7.61 17.93
N SER A 66 1.68 -8.36 18.70
CA SER A 66 1.72 -8.32 20.17
C SER A 66 3.02 -8.94 20.68
N ALA A 67 3.67 -8.28 21.64
CA ALA A 67 4.94 -8.72 22.21
C ALA A 67 4.84 -10.04 23.00
N ASP A 68 3.62 -10.48 23.32
CA ASP A 68 3.34 -11.64 24.15
C ASP A 68 3.33 -12.98 23.37
N LEU A 69 3.52 -12.95 22.05
CA LEU A 69 3.55 -14.15 21.19
C LEU A 69 4.99 -14.54 20.82
N ALA A 70 5.26 -15.85 20.79
CA ALA A 70 6.52 -16.38 20.27
C ALA A 70 6.66 -16.03 18.78
N LEU A 71 7.81 -15.45 18.38
CA LEU A 71 8.04 -14.82 17.07
C LEU A 71 7.14 -13.61 16.75
N GLY A 72 6.51 -13.00 17.77
CA GLY A 72 5.80 -11.73 17.65
C GLY A 72 6.75 -10.54 17.43
N SER A 73 6.24 -9.32 17.59
CA SER A 73 6.98 -8.05 17.39
C SER A 73 7.41 -7.75 15.94
N VAL A 74 6.95 -8.51 14.95
CA VAL A 74 7.16 -8.21 13.53
C VAL A 74 5.82 -7.83 12.90
N ALA A 75 5.58 -6.53 12.75
CA ALA A 75 4.47 -6.06 11.93
C ALA A 75 4.75 -6.40 10.46
N SER A 76 3.76 -6.96 9.75
CA SER A 76 3.85 -7.08 8.30
C SER A 76 3.87 -5.67 7.70
N HIS A 77 4.99 -5.30 7.11
CA HIS A 77 5.35 -3.93 6.80
C HIS A 77 5.99 -3.84 5.42
N GLY A 78 5.64 -2.79 4.68
CA GLY A 78 6.23 -2.46 3.40
C GLY A 78 7.01 -1.16 3.46
N TYR A 79 8.25 -1.18 2.97
CA TYR A 79 9.07 0.01 2.76
C TYR A 79 9.56 0.07 1.32
N GLN A 80 9.44 1.24 0.69
CA GLN A 80 9.97 1.48 -0.65
C GLN A 80 10.53 2.90 -0.78
N GLU A 81 11.51 3.03 -1.68
CA GLU A 81 12.07 4.31 -2.09
C GLU A 81 12.02 4.45 -3.59
N VAL A 82 11.69 5.65 -4.06
CA VAL A 82 11.65 5.99 -5.48
C VAL A 82 12.36 7.31 -5.69
N VAL A 83 13.29 7.33 -6.65
CA VAL A 83 14.12 8.50 -6.97
C VAL A 83 13.54 9.20 -8.19
N PHE A 84 13.35 10.51 -8.07
CA PHE A 84 12.90 11.38 -9.15
C PHE A 84 13.89 12.52 -9.37
N ARG A 85 13.90 13.05 -10.59
CA ARG A 85 14.40 14.40 -10.87
C ARG A 85 13.20 15.32 -11.01
N ASP A 86 13.32 16.53 -10.48
CA ASP A 86 12.32 17.60 -10.66
C ASP A 86 10.90 17.25 -10.18
N LEU A 87 10.79 16.53 -9.04
CA LEU A 87 9.50 16.25 -8.41
C LEU A 87 8.88 17.54 -7.84
N ASP A 88 7.66 17.85 -8.25
CA ASP A 88 6.82 18.85 -7.59
C ASP A 88 6.17 18.21 -6.35
N VAL A 89 6.78 18.45 -5.19
CA VAL A 89 6.35 17.84 -3.92
C VAL A 89 4.94 18.30 -3.52
N ASP A 90 4.58 19.56 -3.80
CA ASP A 90 3.26 20.10 -3.48
C ASP A 90 2.17 19.44 -4.32
N ARG A 91 2.46 19.21 -5.61
CA ARG A 91 1.57 18.47 -6.52
C ARG A 91 1.44 17.00 -6.11
N TYR A 92 2.55 16.36 -5.71
CA TYR A 92 2.55 15.00 -5.18
C TYR A 92 1.69 14.88 -3.91
N GLU A 93 1.85 15.81 -2.96
CA GLU A 93 1.06 15.86 -1.73
C GLU A 93 -0.44 16.05 -2.02
N ALA A 94 -0.79 16.94 -2.95
CA ALA A 94 -2.17 17.15 -3.38
C ALA A 94 -2.78 15.88 -3.99
N ALA A 95 -2.04 15.20 -4.87
CA ALA A 95 -2.47 13.94 -5.48
C ALA A 95 -2.63 12.82 -4.43
N TRP A 96 -1.71 12.71 -3.48
CA TRP A 96 -1.80 11.76 -2.37
C TRP A 96 -3.05 11.97 -1.52
N ASN A 97 -3.37 13.22 -1.17
CA ASN A 97 -4.59 13.54 -0.42
C ASN A 97 -5.87 13.27 -1.21
N ARG A 98 -5.85 13.34 -2.55
CA ARG A 98 -6.97 12.87 -3.39
C ARG A 98 -7.15 11.35 -3.26
N LEU A 99 -6.07 10.58 -3.25
CA LEU A 99 -6.13 9.13 -3.06
C LEU A 99 -6.64 8.74 -1.67
N ILE A 100 -6.23 9.43 -0.61
CA ILE A 100 -6.73 9.21 0.75
C ILE A 100 -8.25 9.36 0.80
N ARG A 101 -8.81 10.39 0.15
CA ARG A 101 -10.26 10.57 0.07
C ARG A 101 -10.94 9.46 -0.73
N ARG A 102 -10.31 9.02 -1.82
CA ARG A 102 -10.86 8.01 -2.73
C ARG A 102 -10.87 6.59 -2.15
N HIS A 103 -9.77 6.17 -1.54
CA HIS A 103 -9.57 4.78 -1.07
C HIS A 103 -9.88 4.66 0.42
N ASP A 104 -10.93 3.91 0.74
CA ASP A 104 -11.38 3.74 2.13
C ASP A 104 -10.31 3.14 3.04
N MET A 105 -9.56 2.15 2.56
CA MET A 105 -8.53 1.48 3.36
C MET A 105 -7.34 2.38 3.72
N LEU A 106 -7.13 3.49 2.99
CA LEU A 106 -6.16 4.51 3.42
C LEU A 106 -6.65 5.31 4.63
N ARG A 107 -7.90 5.14 5.07
CA ARG A 107 -8.52 5.78 6.25
C ARG A 107 -8.99 4.75 7.28
N ALA A 108 -8.60 3.50 7.13
CA ALA A 108 -9.01 2.44 8.04
C ALA A 108 -8.21 2.46 9.36
N VAL A 109 -8.86 2.05 10.43
CA VAL A 109 -8.27 1.79 11.75
C VAL A 109 -8.83 0.50 12.34
N VAL A 110 -8.10 -0.12 13.26
CA VAL A 110 -8.56 -1.24 14.09
C VAL A 110 -9.06 -0.72 15.42
N ARG A 111 -10.28 -1.10 15.78
CA ARG A 111 -10.94 -0.75 17.04
C ARG A 111 -10.48 -1.68 18.17
N PRO A 112 -10.64 -1.25 19.44
CA PRO A 112 -10.31 -2.09 20.60
C PRO A 112 -11.11 -3.41 20.69
N ASP A 113 -12.28 -3.46 20.04
CA ASP A 113 -13.13 -4.67 19.96
C ASP A 113 -12.67 -5.67 18.88
N GLY A 114 -11.55 -5.41 18.20
CA GLY A 114 -10.99 -6.29 17.17
C GLY A 114 -11.68 -6.18 15.81
N LEU A 115 -12.59 -5.21 15.64
CA LEU A 115 -13.17 -4.83 14.36
C LEU A 115 -12.32 -3.76 13.67
N GLN A 116 -12.46 -3.59 12.36
CA GLN A 116 -11.93 -2.45 11.62
C GLN A 116 -13.05 -1.48 11.25
N GLN A 117 -12.67 -0.21 11.06
CA GLN A 117 -13.59 0.85 10.69
C GLN A 117 -12.91 1.86 9.76
N ILE A 118 -13.65 2.34 8.76
CA ILE A 118 -13.22 3.43 7.89
C ILE A 118 -13.57 4.76 8.55
N LEU A 119 -12.58 5.64 8.73
CA LEU A 119 -12.83 7.02 9.17
C LEU A 119 -13.48 7.82 8.02
N PRO A 120 -14.67 8.42 8.24
CA PRO A 120 -15.36 9.18 7.18
C PRO A 120 -14.49 10.31 6.61
N GLU A 121 -13.78 10.99 7.49
CA GLU A 121 -12.84 12.05 7.17
C GLU A 121 -11.58 11.90 8.02
N VAL A 122 -10.47 12.41 7.49
CA VAL A 122 -9.18 12.48 8.17
C VAL A 122 -8.56 13.86 7.90
N PRO A 123 -7.68 14.35 8.79
CA PRO A 123 -6.95 15.58 8.53
C PRO A 123 -6.15 15.51 7.22
N HIS A 124 -5.82 16.68 6.68
CA HIS A 124 -4.88 16.77 5.56
C HIS A 124 -3.57 16.06 5.93
N PHE A 125 -3.10 15.18 5.05
CA PHE A 125 -1.87 14.43 5.23
C PHE A 125 -0.70 15.23 4.63
N PRO A 126 0.23 15.74 5.44
CA PRO A 126 1.42 16.41 4.91
C PRO A 126 2.41 15.38 4.36
N VAL A 127 3.23 15.78 3.38
CA VAL A 127 4.40 15.03 2.92
C VAL A 127 5.66 15.78 3.38
N PRO A 128 6.23 15.42 4.55
CA PRO A 128 7.39 16.10 5.09
C PRO A 128 8.60 16.04 4.16
N ARG A 129 9.36 17.15 4.14
CA ARG A 129 10.55 17.33 3.31
C ARG A 129 11.77 17.38 4.20
N ASP A 130 12.63 16.38 4.09
CA ASP A 130 13.97 16.45 4.68
C ASP A 130 14.88 17.15 3.65
N ASP A 131 15.34 18.37 3.94
CA ASP A 131 16.16 19.17 3.01
C ASP A 131 17.65 18.92 3.26
N PHE A 132 18.29 18.18 2.35
CA PHE A 132 19.70 17.83 2.42
C PHE A 132 20.53 18.56 1.37
N ARG A 133 19.96 19.51 0.62
CA ARG A 133 20.63 20.17 -0.51
C ARG A 133 21.91 20.91 -0.13
N MET A 134 22.02 21.34 1.13
CA MET A 134 23.18 22.07 1.66
C MET A 134 24.22 21.15 2.33
N LEU A 135 23.99 19.83 2.37
CA LEU A 135 24.93 18.86 2.92
C LEU A 135 25.96 18.42 1.85
N SER A 136 27.08 17.84 2.29
CA SER A 136 27.93 17.06 1.38
C SER A 136 27.19 15.82 0.89
N ALA A 137 27.62 15.25 -0.24
CA ALA A 137 27.02 14.02 -0.77
C ALA A 137 27.08 12.88 0.26
N GLU A 138 28.20 12.75 0.98
CA GLU A 138 28.38 11.73 2.01
C GLU A 138 27.45 11.95 3.22
N ALA A 139 27.32 13.20 3.67
CA ALA A 139 26.43 13.53 4.79
C ALA A 139 24.95 13.35 4.43
N ALA A 140 24.55 13.70 3.20
CA ALA A 140 23.20 13.49 2.71
C ALA A 140 22.86 12.00 2.60
N GLU A 141 23.77 11.17 2.06
CA GLU A 141 23.57 9.72 1.98
C GLU A 141 23.50 9.08 3.37
N ALA A 142 24.35 9.52 4.32
CA ALA A 142 24.28 9.04 5.70
C ALA A 142 22.95 9.40 6.38
N ALA A 143 22.44 10.63 6.18
CA ALA A 143 21.13 11.03 6.67
C ALA A 143 19.98 10.24 6.03
N LEU A 144 20.05 9.99 4.72
CA LEU A 144 19.07 9.15 4.01
C LEU A 144 19.07 7.71 4.53
N GLN A 145 20.26 7.13 4.75
CA GLN A 145 20.43 5.80 5.33
C GLN A 145 19.87 5.71 6.75
N ALA A 146 20.14 6.69 7.61
CA ALA A 146 19.57 6.74 8.95
C ALA A 146 18.04 6.81 8.92
N ALA A 147 17.46 7.62 8.02
CA ALA A 147 16.01 7.68 7.86
C ALA A 147 15.42 6.35 7.35
N ARG A 148 16.12 5.67 6.43
CA ARG A 148 15.76 4.35 5.92
C ARG A 148 15.71 3.31 7.04
N GLU A 149 16.70 3.27 7.93
CA GLU A 149 16.73 2.36 9.07
C GLU A 149 15.52 2.55 9.99
N VAL A 150 15.14 3.79 10.29
CA VAL A 150 13.97 4.11 11.10
C VAL A 150 12.66 3.73 10.40
N MET A 151 12.48 4.14 9.14
CA MET A 151 11.21 3.97 8.43
C MET A 151 10.95 2.52 8.01
N SER A 152 11.99 1.74 7.71
CA SER A 152 11.89 0.33 7.28
C SER A 152 11.50 -0.64 8.40
N HIS A 153 11.62 -0.22 9.66
CA HIS A 153 11.25 -1.01 10.84
C HIS A 153 10.12 -0.35 11.64
N ARG A 154 9.42 0.61 11.02
CA ARG A 154 8.35 1.36 11.67
C ARG A 154 7.21 0.41 12.00
N THR A 155 6.83 0.38 13.26
CA THR A 155 5.61 -0.28 13.73
C THR A 155 4.54 0.78 13.94
N TYR A 156 3.37 0.59 13.32
CA TYR A 156 2.24 1.50 13.43
C TYR A 156 1.25 0.98 14.49
N ASP A 157 0.68 1.90 15.27
CA ASP A 157 -0.48 1.59 16.11
C ASP A 157 -1.71 1.48 15.19
N PRO A 158 -2.27 0.28 14.98
CA PRO A 158 -3.38 0.10 14.05
C PRO A 158 -4.66 0.79 14.51
N ALA A 159 -4.75 1.21 15.78
CA ALA A 159 -5.87 2.00 16.29
C ALA A 159 -5.79 3.49 15.92
N ARG A 160 -4.69 3.94 15.30
CA ARG A 160 -4.46 5.34 14.95
C ARG A 160 -4.20 5.49 13.46
N TRP A 161 -4.91 6.42 12.86
CA TRP A 161 -4.60 6.88 11.53
C TRP A 161 -3.48 7.94 11.55
N PRO A 162 -2.55 7.94 10.58
CA PRO A 162 -2.37 6.97 9.51
C PRO A 162 -1.46 5.79 9.94
N ALA A 163 -1.72 4.61 9.37
CA ALA A 163 -0.84 3.44 9.49
C ALA A 163 0.21 3.39 8.36
N TYR A 164 0.65 4.56 7.90
CA TYR A 164 1.67 4.74 6.87
C TYR A 164 2.34 6.11 7.03
N GLU A 165 3.50 6.26 6.41
CA GLU A 165 4.27 7.49 6.32
C GLU A 165 4.77 7.68 4.89
N VAL A 166 4.70 8.92 4.40
CA VAL A 166 5.30 9.33 3.12
C VAL A 166 6.14 10.56 3.36
N ARG A 167 7.43 10.49 3.01
CA ARG A 167 8.36 11.61 3.14
C ARG A 167 9.17 11.76 1.87
N VAL A 168 9.67 12.97 1.64
CA VAL A 168 10.63 13.23 0.56
C VAL A 168 11.95 13.72 1.14
N ALA A 169 13.06 13.36 0.51
CA ALA A 169 14.38 13.92 0.79
C ALA A 169 14.86 14.70 -0.44
N LEU A 170 15.22 15.96 -0.27
CA LEU A 170 15.77 16.80 -1.34
C LEU A 170 17.30 16.69 -1.31
N MET A 171 17.91 16.12 -2.34
CA MET A 171 19.33 15.75 -2.34
C MET A 171 20.23 16.83 -2.97
N PRO A 172 21.53 16.88 -2.62
CA PRO A 172 22.48 17.84 -3.20
C PRO A 172 22.63 17.77 -4.73
N ASP A 173 22.39 16.60 -5.33
CA ASP A 173 22.51 16.37 -6.78
C ASP A 173 21.25 16.75 -7.58
N GLY A 174 20.29 17.40 -6.92
CA GLY A 174 19.01 17.80 -7.49
C GLY A 174 17.97 16.68 -7.56
N THR A 175 18.27 15.47 -7.09
CA THR A 175 17.26 14.41 -7.01
C THR A 175 16.36 14.57 -5.80
N THR A 176 15.16 14.01 -5.89
CA THR A 176 14.23 13.86 -4.77
C THR A 176 13.98 12.38 -4.52
N VAL A 177 14.13 11.94 -3.28
CA VAL A 177 13.86 10.55 -2.88
C VAL A 177 12.54 10.50 -2.12
N ILE A 178 11.51 9.91 -2.71
CA ILE A 178 10.26 9.60 -2.04
C ILE A 178 10.45 8.31 -1.25
N ARG A 179 10.08 8.32 0.03
CA ARG A 179 10.11 7.18 0.93
C ARG A 179 8.70 6.90 1.41
N VAL A 180 8.22 5.67 1.19
CA VAL A 180 6.89 5.22 1.61
C VAL A 180 7.05 4.04 2.54
N SER A 181 6.40 4.13 3.70
CA SER A 181 6.38 3.11 4.74
C SER A 181 4.91 2.85 5.09
N ALA A 182 4.46 1.59 5.10
CA ALA A 182 3.05 1.27 5.32
C ALA A 182 2.85 -0.09 6.01
N ASP A 183 1.83 -0.17 6.86
CA ASP A 183 1.39 -1.41 7.52
C ASP A 183 0.56 -2.26 6.55
N ALA A 184 0.95 -3.52 6.34
CA ALA A 184 0.28 -4.45 5.43
C ALA A 184 -1.09 -4.92 5.96
N LEU A 185 -1.46 -4.58 7.20
CA LEU A 185 -2.79 -4.84 7.74
C LEU A 185 -3.89 -4.11 6.93
N PHE A 186 -3.57 -2.96 6.33
CA PHE A 186 -4.55 -2.14 5.62
C PHE A 186 -4.41 -2.17 4.10
N GLY A 187 -3.42 -2.89 3.55
CA GLY A 187 -3.23 -2.98 2.12
C GLY A 187 -2.20 -4.03 1.72
N ASP A 188 -2.43 -4.65 0.56
CA ASP A 188 -1.53 -5.63 -0.03
C ASP A 188 -0.70 -5.02 -1.17
N VAL A 189 0.19 -5.84 -1.74
CA VAL A 189 1.07 -5.44 -2.85
C VAL A 189 0.26 -5.02 -4.07
N TYR A 190 -0.89 -5.66 -4.35
CA TYR A 190 -1.72 -5.32 -5.51
C TYR A 190 -2.38 -3.94 -5.34
N SER A 191 -2.90 -3.67 -4.15
CA SER A 191 -3.45 -2.37 -3.76
C SER A 191 -2.40 -1.27 -3.90
N ALA A 192 -1.14 -1.54 -3.54
CA ALA A 192 -0.04 -0.60 -3.72
C ALA A 192 0.25 -0.30 -5.21
N VAL A 193 0.06 -1.26 -6.12
CA VAL A 193 0.16 -1.04 -7.57
C VAL A 193 -0.99 -0.16 -8.08
N VAL A 194 -2.22 -0.42 -7.63
CA VAL A 194 -3.39 0.40 -7.97
C VAL A 194 -3.20 1.85 -7.51
N ILE A 195 -2.85 2.05 -6.23
CA ILE A 195 -2.61 3.38 -5.65
C ILE A 195 -1.52 4.13 -6.43
N ARG A 196 -0.43 3.45 -6.80
CA ARG A 196 0.66 4.06 -7.58
C ARG A 196 0.20 4.51 -8.96
N GLY A 197 -0.51 3.67 -9.70
CA GLY A 197 -1.00 4.04 -11.03
C GLY A 197 -1.99 5.20 -11.01
N GLU A 198 -2.87 5.25 -10.00
CA GLU A 198 -3.76 6.40 -9.82
C GLU A 198 -3.00 7.65 -9.35
N LEU A 199 -1.97 7.50 -8.52
CA LEU A 199 -1.10 8.61 -8.09
C LEU A 199 -0.39 9.26 -9.26
N GLU A 200 0.20 8.46 -10.15
CA GLU A 200 0.86 8.94 -11.37
C GLU A 200 -0.12 9.73 -12.24
N ARG A 201 -1.33 9.20 -12.45
CA ARG A 201 -2.37 9.89 -13.24
C ARG A 201 -2.81 11.22 -12.62
N LEU A 202 -3.03 11.24 -11.31
CA LEU A 202 -3.44 12.45 -10.58
C LEU A 202 -2.31 13.46 -10.45
N TYR A 203 -1.07 12.97 -10.38
CA TYR A 203 0.10 13.81 -10.46
C TYR A 203 0.15 14.43 -11.84
N ASP A 204 0.19 13.67 -12.94
CA ASP A 204 0.33 14.17 -14.31
C ASP A 204 -0.79 15.10 -14.79
N ASP A 205 -2.02 14.89 -14.30
CA ASP A 205 -3.16 15.78 -14.53
C ASP A 205 -3.94 15.99 -13.21
N PRO A 206 -3.75 17.15 -12.53
CA PRO A 206 -4.42 17.45 -11.27
C PRO A 206 -5.94 17.58 -11.41
N ALA A 207 -6.45 17.76 -12.63
CA ALA A 207 -7.87 17.80 -12.94
C ALA A 207 -8.42 16.45 -13.39
N ALA A 208 -7.59 15.41 -13.49
CA ALA A 208 -8.04 14.09 -13.90
C ALA A 208 -9.12 13.56 -12.97
N GLU A 209 -10.22 13.12 -13.55
CA GLU A 209 -11.26 12.38 -12.86
C GLU A 209 -10.97 10.88 -12.93
N LEU A 210 -11.10 10.21 -11.78
CA LEU A 210 -10.94 8.76 -11.66
C LEU A 210 -12.32 8.12 -11.58
N PRO A 211 -12.58 6.99 -12.28
CA PRO A 211 -13.88 6.31 -12.26
C PRO A 211 -14.34 6.02 -10.82
N PRO A 212 -15.63 6.18 -10.48
CA PRO A 212 -16.10 5.92 -9.12
C PRO A 212 -15.85 4.46 -8.72
N LEU A 213 -15.50 4.23 -7.45
CA LEU A 213 -15.39 2.89 -6.89
C LEU A 213 -16.80 2.40 -6.52
N GLY A 214 -17.28 1.37 -7.22
CA GLY A 214 -18.63 0.82 -7.02
C GLY A 214 -18.74 -0.18 -5.87
N VAL A 215 -17.62 -0.51 -5.21
CA VAL A 215 -17.54 -1.49 -4.12
C VAL A 215 -16.47 -1.06 -3.12
N THR A 216 -16.68 -1.41 -1.86
CA THR A 216 -15.73 -1.15 -0.77
C THR A 216 -15.09 -2.44 -0.27
N PHE A 217 -13.94 -2.33 0.41
CA PHE A 217 -13.35 -3.49 1.07
C PHE A 217 -14.27 -4.06 2.17
N ARG A 218 -15.08 -3.21 2.81
CA ARG A 218 -16.11 -3.66 3.77
C ARG A 218 -17.13 -4.58 3.12
N ASP A 219 -17.62 -4.26 1.92
CA ASP A 219 -18.58 -5.10 1.20
C ASP A 219 -17.96 -6.48 0.92
N TYR A 220 -16.69 -6.48 0.49
CA TYR A 220 -15.92 -7.70 0.26
C TYR A 220 -15.77 -8.55 1.54
N VAL A 221 -15.36 -7.95 2.66
CA VAL A 221 -15.17 -8.69 3.92
C VAL A 221 -16.48 -9.22 4.48
N THR A 222 -17.56 -8.44 4.38
CA THR A 222 -18.89 -8.88 4.84
C THR A 222 -19.37 -10.08 4.02
N TRP A 223 -19.19 -10.03 2.70
CA TRP A 223 -19.45 -11.16 1.82
C TRP A 223 -18.57 -12.37 2.17
N LEU A 224 -17.26 -12.17 2.35
CA LEU A 224 -16.29 -13.22 2.68
C LEU A 224 -16.68 -13.95 3.96
N LYS A 225 -17.02 -13.22 5.02
CA LYS A 225 -17.46 -13.80 6.30
C LYS A 225 -18.74 -14.63 6.16
N ALA A 226 -19.68 -14.19 5.33
CA ALA A 226 -20.87 -15.00 5.04
C ALA A 226 -20.56 -16.30 4.27
N GLN A 227 -19.41 -16.41 3.59
CA GLN A 227 -19.00 -17.64 2.89
C GLN A 227 -18.34 -18.68 3.81
N GLU A 228 -17.89 -18.32 5.01
CA GLU A 228 -17.15 -19.22 5.92
C GLU A 228 -18.00 -20.38 6.47
N GLU A 229 -19.32 -20.24 6.39
CA GLU A 229 -20.31 -21.26 6.73
C GLU A 229 -20.82 -22.02 5.48
N GLY A 230 -20.34 -21.64 4.29
CA GLY A 230 -20.78 -22.20 3.02
C GLY A 230 -20.12 -23.54 2.67
N PRO A 231 -20.73 -24.30 1.73
CA PRO A 231 -20.24 -25.62 1.32
C PRO A 231 -18.84 -25.56 0.69
N ALA A 232 -18.48 -24.46 0.02
CA ALA A 232 -17.14 -24.26 -0.53
C ALA A 232 -16.07 -24.17 0.59
N CYS A 233 -16.39 -23.52 1.70
CA CYS A 233 -15.48 -23.44 2.85
C CYS A 233 -15.33 -24.81 3.51
N ALA A 234 -16.42 -25.56 3.69
CA ALA A 234 -16.38 -26.93 4.22
C ALA A 234 -15.49 -27.85 3.34
N ALA A 235 -15.68 -27.83 2.03
CA ALA A 235 -14.87 -28.62 1.11
C ALA A 235 -13.37 -28.23 1.13
N ALA A 236 -13.05 -26.94 1.29
CA ALA A 236 -11.68 -26.49 1.46
C ALA A 236 -11.07 -26.95 2.79
N ARG A 237 -11.84 -26.94 3.88
CA ARG A 237 -11.40 -27.46 5.20
C ARG A 237 -11.14 -28.97 5.17
N ASP A 238 -11.96 -29.74 4.46
CA ASP A 238 -11.75 -31.20 4.34
C ASP A 238 -10.51 -31.55 3.51
N HIS A 239 -10.06 -30.63 2.64
CA HIS A 239 -8.91 -30.84 1.77
C HIS A 239 -7.56 -30.60 2.47
N TRP A 240 -7.46 -29.57 3.33
CA TRP A 240 -6.21 -29.13 3.97
C TRP A 240 -6.00 -29.76 5.35
#